data_AF-A0A2W6ER92-F1
#
_entry.id   AF-A0A2W6ER92-F1
#
_cell.length_a   1.000
_cell.length_b   1.000
_cell.length_c   1.000
_cell.angle_alpha   90.00
_cell.angle_beta   90.00
_cell.angle_gamma   90.00
#
_symmetry.space_group_name_H-M   'P 1'
#
loop_
_entity.id
_entity.type
_entity.pdbx_description
1 polymer ?
#
loop_
_entity_poly.entity_id
_entity_poly.type
_entity_poly.pdbx_seq_one_letter_code
_entity_poly.pdbx_strand_id
1 'polypeptide(L)' 'GSLLRLRAEMKLPGLAWLELSVEQDDQGRTVYHQRAIFQPRGAAGISYWRSISPFHGVVFGGMVRN' A
#
# COMPACT_ATOMS: atom_id res chain seq x y z
N GLY A 1 -14.87 11.25 -2.11
CA GLY A 1 -13.72 10.72 -2.87
C GLY A 1 -14.06 9.38 -3.48
N SER A 2 -13.39 9.00 -4.56
CA SER A 2 -13.42 7.63 -5.08
C SER A 2 -12.30 6.82 -4.43
N LEU A 3 -12.60 5.58 -4.02
CA LEU A 3 -11.62 4.63 -3.49
C LEU A 3 -11.49 3.47 -4.48
N LEU A 4 -10.27 3.21 -4.94
CA LEU A 4 -9.91 2.04 -5.72
C LEU A 4 -9.04 1.13 -4.86
N ARG A 5 -9.50 -0.10 -4.64
CA ARG A 5 -8.74 -1.14 -3.93
C ARG A 5 -8.36 -2.26 -4.89
N LEU A 6 -7.07 -2.47 -5.06
CA LEU A 6 -6.49 -3.51 -5.90
C LEU A 6 -5.92 -4.60 -5.02
N ARG A 7 -6.25 -5.86 -5.30
CA ARG A 7 -5.65 -7.03 -4.64
C ARG A 7 -4.41 -7.46 -5.41
N ALA A 8 -3.30 -7.72 -4.72
CA ALA A 8 -2.13 -8.32 -5.35
C ALA A 8 -2.39 -9.80 -5.66
N GLU A 9 -2.09 -10.23 -6.89
CA GLU A 9 -2.27 -11.62 -7.32
C GLU A 9 -0.99 -12.46 -7.34
N MET A 10 0.17 -11.83 -7.07
CA MET A 10 1.45 -12.54 -7.01
C MET A 10 1.54 -13.47 -5.78
N LYS A 11 2.32 -14.56 -5.88
CA LYS A 11 2.59 -15.48 -4.75
C LYS A 11 3.37 -14.74 -3.65
N LEU A 12 2.67 -14.37 -2.59
CA LEU A 12 3.25 -13.81 -1.36
C LEU A 12 2.96 -14.74 -0.17
N PRO A 13 3.79 -14.72 0.88
CA PRO A 13 3.49 -15.41 2.14
C PRO A 13 2.44 -14.63 2.96
N GLY A 14 1.36 -14.20 2.29
CA GLY A 14 0.37 -13.28 2.82
C GLY A 14 -0.54 -12.74 1.71
N LEU A 15 -1.51 -11.92 2.10
CA LEU A 15 -2.37 -11.17 1.17
C LEU A 15 -1.91 -9.71 1.13
N ALA A 16 -1.92 -9.10 -0.04
CA ALA A 16 -1.60 -7.69 -0.21
C ALA A 16 -2.70 -6.95 -0.95
N TRP A 17 -2.90 -5.68 -0.57
CA TRP A 17 -3.76 -4.74 -1.26
C TRP A 17 -3.06 -3.40 -1.45
N LEU A 18 -3.41 -2.73 -2.54
CA LEU A 18 -3.09 -1.35 -2.81
C LEU A 18 -4.39 -0.55 -2.86
N GLU A 19 -4.48 0.47 -2.02
CA GLU A 19 -5.59 1.42 -1.97
C GLU A 19 -5.14 2.75 -2.54
N LEU A 20 -5.99 3.31 -3.39
CA LEU A 20 -5.81 4.60 -4.03
C LEU A 20 -7.09 5.39 -3.78
N SER A 21 -6.99 6.55 -3.12
CA SER A 21 -8.13 7.46 -2.96
C SER A 21 -7.77 8.90 -3.30
N VAL A 22 -8.80 9.62 -3.73
CA VAL A 22 -8.71 11.06 -4.03
C VAL A 22 -9.77 11.79 -3.23
N GLU A 23 -9.33 12.77 -2.46
CA GLU A 23 -10.17 13.58 -1.57
C GLU A 23 -9.92 15.06 -1.82
N GLN A 24 -10.81 15.90 -1.30
CA GLN A 24 -10.67 17.35 -1.28
C GLN A 24 -10.41 17.74 0.16
N ASP A 25 -9.39 18.56 0.43
CA ASP A 25 -9.22 19.13 1.75
C ASP A 25 -10.13 20.35 1.98
N ASP A 26 -10.09 20.91 3.19
CA ASP A 26 -10.91 22.06 3.58
C ASP A 26 -10.62 23.33 2.74
N GLN A 27 -9.50 23.35 2.02
CA GLN A 27 -9.10 24.44 1.11
C GLN A 27 -9.45 24.15 -0.35
N GLY A 28 -10.15 23.04 -0.64
CA GLY A 28 -10.50 22.62 -1.99
C GLY A 28 -9.31 22.14 -2.81
N ARG A 29 -8.24 21.69 -2.16
CA ARG A 29 -7.10 21.05 -2.83
C ARG A 29 -7.34 19.56 -2.96
N THR A 30 -6.99 19.01 -4.12
CA THR A 30 -6.99 17.58 -4.34
C THR A 30 -5.88 16.93 -3.51
N VAL A 31 -6.26 16.00 -2.63
CA VAL A 31 -5.34 15.16 -1.86
C VAL A 31 -5.42 13.74 -2.39
N TYR A 32 -4.27 13.22 -2.82
CA TYR A 32 -4.13 11.85 -3.24
C TYR A 32 -3.55 11.01 -2.11
N HIS A 33 -4.22 9.90 -1.78
CA HIS A 33 -3.77 8.92 -0.81
C HIS A 33 -3.46 7.61 -1.50
N GLN A 34 -2.28 7.06 -1.20
CA GLN A 34 -1.86 5.74 -1.64
C GLN A 34 -1.44 4.92 -0.43
N ARG A 35 -2.08 3.77 -0.22
CA ARG A 35 -1.83 2.91 0.94
C ARG A 35 -1.63 1.47 0.51
N ALA A 36 -0.54 0.87 1.01
CA ALA A 36 -0.29 -0.56 0.86
C ALA A 36 -0.60 -1.29 2.15
N ILE A 37 -1.36 -2.37 2.05
CA ILE A 37 -1.76 -3.22 3.17
C ILE A 37 -1.24 -4.62 2.92
N PHE A 38 -0.59 -5.21 3.92
CA PHE A 38 -0.16 -6.60 3.87
C PHE A 38 -0.66 -7.35 5.11
N GLN A 39 -1.27 -8.49 4.86
CA GLN A 39 -1.70 -9.44 5.88
C GLN A 39 -0.80 -10.68 5.80
N PRO A 40 0.25 -10.77 6.63
CA PRO A 40 1.15 -11.93 6.62
C PRO A 40 0.43 -13.21 7.04
N ARG A 41 0.83 -14.35 6.48
CA ARG A 41 0.37 -15.68 6.93
C ARG A 41 1.54 -16.46 7.56
N GLY A 42 1.36 -16.88 8.81
CA GLY A 42 2.33 -17.69 9.55
C GLY A 42 3.65 -16.97 9.87
N ALA A 43 4.57 -17.68 10.53
CA ALA A 43 5.87 -17.14 10.94
C ALA A 43 6.72 -16.69 9.73
N ALA A 44 6.66 -17.44 8.62
CA ALA A 44 7.36 -17.07 7.38
C ALA A 44 6.86 -15.74 6.80
N GLY A 45 5.54 -15.49 6.82
CA GLY A 45 4.96 -14.23 6.38
C GLY A 45 5.36 -13.04 7.26
N ILE A 46 5.44 -13.24 8.58
CA ILE A 46 5.89 -12.20 9.52
C ILE A 46 7.38 -11.87 9.29
N SER A 47 8.24 -12.89 9.15
CA SER A 47 9.67 -12.68 8.88
C SER A 47 9.89 -11.98 7.54
N TYR A 48 9.20 -12.41 6.48
CA TYR A 48 9.24 -11.74 5.18
C TYR A 48 8.83 -10.27 5.31
N TRP A 49 7.70 -10.00 5.97
CA TRP A 49 7.19 -8.64 6.14
C TRP A 49 8.18 -7.74 6.89
N ARG A 50 8.78 -8.22 7.98
CA ARG A 50 9.77 -7.46 8.75
C ARG A 50 11.02 -7.13 7.93
N SER A 51 11.49 -8.06 7.11
CA SER A 51 12.67 -7.86 6.25
C SER A 51 12.43 -6.85 5.13
N ILE A 52 11.22 -6.79 4.57
CA ILE A 52 10.90 -5.90 3.44
C ILE A 52 10.22 -4.58 3.85
N SER A 53 9.72 -4.49 5.09
CA SER A 53 9.15 -3.29 5.71
C SER A 53 9.94 -1.99 5.44
N PRO A 54 11.28 -1.92 5.56
CA PRO A 54 12.01 -0.67 5.31
C PRO A 54 11.99 -0.24 3.84
N PHE A 55 11.83 -1.17 2.90
CA PHE A 55 11.77 -0.87 1.47
C PHE A 55 10.39 -0.41 1.00
N HIS A 56 9.32 -0.69 1.76
CA HIS A 56 7.96 -0.24 1.41
C HIS A 56 7.85 1.29 1.35
N GLY A 57 8.51 2.03 2.25
CA GLY A 57 8.52 3.49 2.18
C GLY A 57 9.11 4.02 0.87
N VAL A 58 10.13 3.35 0.33
CA VAL A 58 10.81 3.73 -0.92
C VAL A 58 9.99 3.32 -2.15
N VAL A 59 9.45 2.10 -2.18
CA VAL A 59 8.67 1.59 -3.32
C VAL A 59 7.31 2.29 -3.42
N PHE A 60 6.60 2.50 -2.31
CA PHE A 60 5.31 3.21 -2.32
C PHE A 60 5.48 4.73 -2.40
N GLY A 61 6.51 5.30 -1.77
CA GLY A 61 6.84 6.73 -1.91
C GLY A 61 7.29 7.11 -3.33
N GLY A 62 7.94 6.19 -4.04
CA GLY A 62 8.31 6.37 -5.45
C GLY A 62 7.13 6.39 -6.42
N MET A 63 6.04 5.69 -6.12
CA MET A 63 4.82 5.68 -6.95
C MET A 63 4.03 6.99 -6.87
N VAL A 64 4.12 7.75 -5.79
CA VAL A 64 3.48 9.08 -5.66
C VAL A 64 4.20 10.14 -6.49
N ARG A 65 5.45 9.87 -6.90
CA ARG A 65 6.37 10.86 -7.47
C ARG A 65 6.63 10.70 -8.98
N ASN A 66 6.00 9.70 -9.61
CA ASN A 66 5.94 9.51 -11.07
C ASN A 66 4.50 9.71 -11.54
#